data_AF-A0A0C2FW66-F1
#
_entry.id   AF-A0A0C2FW66-F1
#
_cell.length_a   1.000
_cell.length_b   1.000
_cell.length_c   1.000
_cell.angle_alpha   90.00
_cell.angle_beta   90.00
_cell.angle_gamma   90.00
#
_symmetry.space_group_name_H-M   'P 1'
#
loop_
_entity.id
_entity.type
_entity.pdbx_description
1 polymer ?
#
loop_
_entity_poly.entity_id
_entity_poly.type
_entity_poly.pdbx_seq_one_letter_code
_entity_poly.pdbx_strand_id
1 'polypeptide(L)'
;MRIKAGDELDKGSFWTAQKQCSSPALLPGVGLGAVNDALLLDVFVEDIIRGLYPGHPQVDRLCDAYRKSKRITLLGQLLDTASVGDVNAFTWDRYEQLVAFKTSHYSYFHPMEMAMLVSDRLDNHPILRQLAYRIGFLFQSQVKADIDRVPERLSAMKPVLHEALNKLIEREK
;
A
#
# COMPACT_ATOMS: atom_id res chain seq x y z
N MET A 1 8.11 2.48 10.49
CA MET A 1 6.96 1.80 11.15
C MET A 1 6.01 1.33 10.06
N ARG A 2 6.02 0.03 9.74
CA ARG A 2 5.27 -0.53 8.61
C ARG A 2 3.84 -0.71 9.09
N ILE A 3 2.88 0.10 8.63
CA ILE A 3 1.45 -0.12 8.88
C ILE A 3 1.04 -1.39 8.11
N LYS A 4 1.39 -2.55 8.68
CA LYS A 4 0.86 -3.87 8.35
C LYS A 4 -0.27 -4.28 9.31
N ALA A 5 -0.46 -3.54 10.40
CA ALA A 5 -1.36 -3.91 11.49
C ALA A 5 -2.83 -4.05 11.04
N GLY A 6 -3.32 -3.19 10.14
CA GLY A 6 -4.69 -3.30 9.62
C GLY A 6 -4.91 -4.51 8.71
N ASP A 7 -3.90 -4.85 7.90
CA ASP A 7 -3.97 -6.01 7.00
C ASP A 7 -3.85 -7.34 7.77
N GLU A 8 -3.14 -7.37 8.90
CA GLU A 8 -2.91 -8.59 9.70
C GLU A 8 -4.08 -9.03 10.59
N LEU A 9 -4.94 -8.09 10.99
CA LEU A 9 -6.18 -8.39 11.71
C LEU A 9 -7.26 -8.95 10.78
N ASP A 10 -7.32 -8.44 9.54
CA ASP A 10 -8.38 -8.78 8.56
C ASP A 10 -8.04 -10.03 7.74
N LYS A 11 -6.74 -10.31 7.52
CA LYS A 11 -6.28 -11.41 6.63
C LYS A 11 -5.86 -12.69 7.33
N GLY A 12 -5.94 -12.78 8.66
CA GLY A 12 -5.48 -13.96 9.42
C GLY A 12 -4.05 -14.39 9.05
N SER A 13 -3.14 -13.42 8.93
CA SER A 13 -1.90 -13.58 8.14
C SER A 13 -0.95 -14.66 8.65
N PHE A 14 -0.47 -15.49 7.72
CA PHE A 14 0.74 -16.29 7.86
C PHE A 14 1.88 -15.70 6.99
N TRP A 15 3.08 -15.66 7.61
CA TRP A 15 4.44 -15.36 7.13
C TRP A 15 4.87 -13.91 6.80
N THR A 16 5.78 -13.38 7.63
CA THR A 16 7.03 -12.79 7.13
C THR A 16 8.23 -13.38 7.87
N ALA A 17 9.35 -13.55 7.17
CA ALA A 17 10.55 -14.25 7.63
C ALA A 17 11.06 -13.73 8.99
N GLN A 18 11.36 -14.69 9.87
CA GLN A 18 12.12 -14.60 11.12
C GLN A 18 11.37 -14.47 12.46
N LYS A 19 10.05 -14.27 12.48
CA LYS A 19 9.19 -14.60 13.64
C LYS A 19 7.80 -14.98 13.13
N GLN A 20 7.25 -16.05 13.66
CA GLN A 20 5.86 -16.45 13.43
C GLN A 20 4.97 -15.30 13.91
N CYS A 21 4.48 -14.47 12.98
CA CYS A 21 3.59 -13.36 13.32
C CYS A 21 2.20 -13.97 13.54
N SER A 22 1.88 -14.33 14.78
CA SER A 22 0.49 -14.43 15.21
C SER A 22 -0.14 -13.07 14.93
N SER A 23 -1.34 -13.01 14.32
CA SER A 23 -2.08 -11.75 14.20
C SER A 23 -2.02 -10.99 15.54
N PRO A 24 -1.87 -9.66 15.59
CA PRO A 24 -1.73 -8.93 16.85
C PRO A 24 -2.82 -9.24 17.88
N ALA A 25 -4.05 -9.54 17.41
CA ALA A 25 -5.16 -9.99 18.25
C ALA A 25 -5.02 -11.41 18.83
N LEU A 26 -4.15 -12.25 18.26
CA LEU A 26 -3.84 -13.61 18.68
C LEU A 26 -2.66 -13.68 19.66
N LEU A 27 -1.98 -12.55 19.95
CA LEU A 27 -1.01 -12.50 21.03
C LEU A 27 -1.74 -12.67 22.38
N PRO A 28 -1.29 -13.59 23.26
CA PRO A 28 -1.89 -13.77 24.56
C PRO A 28 -1.92 -12.45 25.33
N GLY A 29 -3.12 -11.97 25.68
CA GLY A 29 -3.33 -10.75 26.46
C GLY A 29 -3.55 -9.45 25.69
N VAL A 30 -3.46 -9.44 24.34
CA VAL A 30 -3.71 -8.23 23.53
C VAL A 30 -5.17 -8.18 23.05
N GLY A 31 -5.63 -9.25 22.39
CA GLY A 31 -7.02 -9.37 21.91
C GLY A 31 -7.48 -8.16 21.07
N LEU A 32 -8.69 -7.69 21.32
CA LEU A 32 -9.25 -6.48 20.67
C LEU A 32 -8.59 -5.17 21.13
N GLY A 33 -7.75 -5.19 22.17
CA GLY A 33 -6.96 -4.03 22.60
C GLY A 33 -6.05 -3.49 21.50
N ALA A 34 -5.60 -4.35 20.58
CA ALA A 34 -4.82 -3.96 19.41
C ALA A 34 -5.50 -2.89 18.52
N VAL A 35 -6.84 -2.82 18.54
CA VAL A 35 -7.59 -1.80 17.79
C VAL A 35 -7.36 -0.42 18.41
N ASN A 36 -7.43 -0.33 19.75
CA ASN A 36 -7.17 0.92 20.46
C ASN A 36 -5.72 1.35 20.26
N ASP A 37 -4.77 0.41 20.30
CA ASP A 37 -3.35 0.69 20.05
C ASP A 37 -3.14 1.25 18.63
N ALA A 38 -3.80 0.66 17.62
CA ALA A 38 -3.71 1.14 16.24
C ALA A 38 -4.28 2.56 16.07
N LEU A 39 -5.40 2.88 16.74
CA LEU A 39 -5.98 4.23 16.74
C LEU A 39 -5.07 5.23 17.43
N LEU A 40 -4.47 4.85 18.56
CA LEU A 40 -3.54 5.70 19.29
C LEU A 40 -2.28 6.01 18.47
N LEU A 41 -1.71 4.99 17.81
CA LEU A 41 -0.56 5.14 16.92
C LEU A 41 -0.84 6.11 15.78
N ASP A 42 -2.04 6.07 15.22
CA ASP A 42 -2.46 6.93 14.12
C ASP A 42 -2.57 8.41 14.55
N VAL A 43 -3.13 8.68 15.74
CA VAL A 43 -3.20 10.05 16.29
C VAL A 43 -1.80 10.62 16.54
N PHE A 44 -0.88 9.81 17.08
CA PHE A 44 0.47 10.28 17.39
C PHE A 44 1.31 10.66 16.17
N VAL A 45 0.98 10.20 14.96
CA VAL A 45 1.77 10.57 13.77
C VAL A 45 1.71 12.07 13.51
N GLU A 46 0.55 12.71 13.69
CA GLU A 46 0.44 14.15 13.49
C GLU A 46 1.23 14.93 14.56
N ASP A 47 1.14 14.50 15.82
CA ASP A 47 1.91 15.08 16.92
C ASP A 47 3.42 14.99 16.67
N ILE A 48 3.88 13.85 16.14
CA ILE A 48 5.28 13.64 15.75
C ILE A 48 5.68 14.61 14.62
N ILE A 49 4.85 14.75 13.57
CA ILE A 49 5.14 15.67 12.45
C ILE A 49 5.26 17.11 12.96
N ARG A 50 4.31 17.57 13.79
CA ARG A 50 4.33 18.92 14.35
C ARG A 50 5.50 19.13 15.31
N GLY A 51 5.87 18.11 16.08
CA GLY A 51 7.02 18.14 16.99
C GLY A 51 8.37 18.18 16.26
N LEU A 52 8.51 17.49 15.11
CA LEU A 52 9.73 17.50 14.30
C LEU A 52 9.90 18.80 13.49
N TYR A 53 8.80 19.44 13.10
CA TYR A 53 8.80 20.61 12.21
C TYR A 53 7.98 21.81 12.75
N PRO A 54 8.18 22.25 14.01
CA PRO A 54 7.27 23.19 14.69
C PRO A 54 7.22 24.60 14.08
N GLY A 55 8.23 24.99 13.29
CA GLY A 55 8.29 26.27 12.58
C GLY A 55 8.40 26.14 11.07
N HIS A 56 8.20 24.94 10.51
CA HIS A 56 8.34 24.74 9.07
C HIS A 56 7.11 25.31 8.33
N PRO A 57 7.28 26.13 7.27
CA PRO A 57 6.17 26.77 6.57
C PRO A 57 5.17 25.78 5.96
N GLN A 58 5.61 24.54 5.68
CA GLN A 58 4.77 23.48 5.10
C GLN A 58 4.23 22.48 6.15
N VAL A 59 4.35 22.72 7.47
CA VAL A 59 3.98 21.72 8.50
C VAL A 59 2.51 21.27 8.40
N ASP A 60 1.59 22.19 8.11
CA ASP A 60 0.19 21.82 7.93
C ASP A 60 -0.04 20.99 6.66
N ARG A 61 0.71 21.27 5.58
CA ARG A 61 0.65 20.47 4.36
C ARG A 61 1.24 19.07 4.55
N LEU A 62 2.24 18.91 5.41
CA LEU A 62 2.75 17.59 5.82
C LEU A 62 1.66 16.79 6.55
N CYS A 63 0.95 17.43 7.48
CA CYS A 63 -0.17 16.81 8.18
C CYS A 63 -1.31 16.44 7.21
N ASP A 64 -1.64 17.32 6.28
CA ASP A 64 -2.67 17.07 5.26
C ASP A 64 -2.28 15.94 4.30
N ALA A 65 -1.02 15.87 3.88
CA ALA A 65 -0.50 14.77 3.07
C ALA A 65 -0.62 13.43 3.80
N TYR A 66 -0.33 13.40 5.10
CA TYR A 66 -0.52 12.21 5.94
C TYR A 66 -1.99 11.81 6.03
N ARG A 67 -2.89 12.73 6.37
CA ARG A 67 -4.35 12.46 6.44
C ARG A 67 -4.92 11.97 5.10
N LYS A 68 -4.45 12.55 3.99
CA LYS A 68 -4.81 12.11 2.64
C LYS A 68 -4.33 10.69 2.38
N SER A 69 -3.09 10.36 2.76
CA SER A 69 -2.55 9.01 2.63
C SER A 69 -3.38 7.99 3.41
N LYS A 70 -3.70 8.30 4.67
CA LYS A 70 -4.60 7.49 5.51
C LYS A 70 -5.94 7.24 4.83
N ARG A 71 -6.60 8.29 4.33
CA ARG A 71 -7.91 8.17 3.65
C ARG A 71 -7.82 7.25 2.43
N ILE A 72 -6.78 7.40 1.61
CA ILE A 72 -6.57 6.58 0.42
C ILE A 72 -6.36 5.11 0.80
N THR A 73 -5.57 4.83 1.84
CA THR A 73 -5.36 3.46 2.32
C THR A 73 -6.64 2.84 2.87
N LEU A 74 -7.45 3.59 3.61
CA LEU A 74 -8.76 3.11 4.11
C LEU A 74 -9.72 2.78 2.96
N LEU A 75 -9.76 3.61 1.92
CA LEU A 75 -10.52 3.31 0.70
C LEU A 75 -10.00 2.06 -0.01
N GLY A 76 -8.68 1.88 -0.07
CA GLY A 76 -8.07 0.67 -0.61
C GLY A 76 -8.45 -0.59 0.18
N GLN A 77 -8.45 -0.51 1.52
CA GLN A 77 -8.89 -1.62 2.37
C GLN A 77 -10.38 -1.92 2.17
N LEU A 78 -11.23 -0.89 2.14
CA LEU A 78 -12.66 -1.04 1.89
C LEU A 78 -12.91 -1.74 0.53
N LEU A 79 -12.19 -1.35 -0.52
CA LEU A 79 -12.29 -1.97 -1.84
C LEU A 79 -11.82 -3.43 -1.85
N ASP A 80 -10.74 -3.75 -1.12
CA ASP A 80 -10.25 -5.12 -0.95
C ASP A 80 -11.31 -6.00 -0.27
N THR A 81 -11.82 -5.56 0.88
CA THR A 81 -12.80 -6.32 1.68
C THR A 81 -14.15 -6.44 0.97
N ALA A 82 -14.60 -5.40 0.27
CA ALA A 82 -15.84 -5.43 -0.52
C ALA A 82 -15.78 -6.35 -1.76
N SER A 83 -14.59 -6.83 -2.13
CA SER A 83 -14.42 -7.76 -3.26
C SER A 83 -14.37 -9.23 -2.81
N VAL A 84 -14.47 -9.49 -1.50
CA VAL A 84 -14.44 -10.85 -0.95
C VAL A 84 -15.79 -11.54 -1.23
N GLY A 85 -15.75 -12.63 -2.01
CA GLY A 85 -16.92 -13.47 -2.28
C GLY A 85 -17.66 -13.18 -3.59
N ASP A 86 -17.29 -12.15 -4.35
CA ASP A 86 -17.85 -11.86 -5.67
C ASP A 86 -16.76 -11.96 -6.76
N VAL A 87 -16.80 -13.05 -7.53
CA VAL A 87 -15.82 -13.29 -8.60
C VAL A 87 -15.94 -12.29 -9.75
N ASN A 88 -17.15 -11.76 -9.99
CA ASN A 88 -17.39 -10.79 -11.05
C ASN A 88 -16.78 -9.42 -10.73
N ALA A 89 -16.44 -9.17 -9.46
CA ALA A 89 -15.74 -7.96 -9.03
C ALA A 89 -14.24 -7.97 -9.41
N PHE A 90 -13.67 -9.09 -9.87
CA PHE A 90 -12.27 -9.17 -10.29
C PHE A 90 -12.06 -8.72 -11.74
N THR A 91 -12.18 -7.42 -11.98
CA THR A 91 -11.84 -6.78 -13.26
C THR A 91 -10.45 -6.13 -13.21
N TRP A 92 -9.84 -5.91 -14.39
CA TRP A 92 -8.55 -5.21 -14.49
C TRP A 92 -8.69 -3.81 -13.87
N ASP A 93 -9.65 -3.00 -14.30
CA ASP A 93 -9.87 -1.64 -13.79
C ASP A 93 -9.95 -1.59 -12.24
N ARG A 94 -10.63 -2.58 -11.64
CA ARG A 94 -10.75 -2.67 -10.18
C ARG A 94 -9.44 -3.07 -9.51
N TYR A 95 -8.67 -3.98 -10.11
CA TYR A 95 -7.34 -4.31 -9.62
C TYR A 95 -6.36 -3.13 -9.77
N GLU A 96 -6.39 -2.36 -10.87
CA GLU A 96 -5.57 -1.14 -10.98
C GLU A 96 -5.88 -0.14 -9.86
N GLN A 97 -7.16 0.10 -9.60
CA GLN A 97 -7.62 0.97 -8.51
C GLN A 97 -7.21 0.44 -7.14
N LEU A 98 -7.37 -0.87 -6.91
CA LEU A 98 -6.97 -1.52 -5.66
C LEU A 98 -5.47 -1.31 -5.40
N VAL A 99 -4.63 -1.56 -6.41
CA VAL A 99 -3.17 -1.40 -6.31
C VAL A 99 -2.79 0.06 -6.06
N ALA A 100 -3.43 0.98 -6.78
CA ALA A 100 -3.22 2.41 -6.65
C ALA A 100 -3.49 2.91 -5.21
N PHE A 101 -4.59 2.45 -4.60
CA PHE A 101 -5.01 2.88 -3.27
C PHE A 101 -4.36 2.13 -2.13
N LYS A 102 -4.12 0.81 -2.30
CA LYS A 102 -3.59 -0.04 -1.23
C LYS A 102 -2.07 0.02 -1.13
N THR A 103 -1.37 0.15 -2.25
CA THR A 103 0.09 -0.04 -2.27
C THR A 103 0.83 1.18 -2.79
N SER A 104 0.43 1.70 -3.95
CA SER A 104 1.20 2.76 -4.62
C SER A 104 1.25 4.07 -3.84
N HIS A 105 0.13 4.54 -3.32
CA HIS A 105 0.08 5.84 -2.64
C HIS A 105 0.90 5.86 -1.35
N TYR A 106 0.62 4.96 -0.41
CA TYR A 106 1.28 4.95 0.91
C TYR A 106 2.74 4.50 0.84
N SER A 107 3.07 3.52 -0.01
CA SER A 107 4.42 2.92 0.01
C SER A 107 5.44 3.70 -0.82
N TYR A 108 5.01 4.36 -1.89
CA TYR A 108 5.92 5.04 -2.83
C TYR A 108 5.68 6.53 -2.89
N PHE A 109 4.46 6.96 -3.21
CA PHE A 109 4.20 8.38 -3.45
C PHE A 109 4.28 9.22 -2.17
N HIS A 110 3.66 8.78 -1.08
CA HIS A 110 3.58 9.54 0.16
C HIS A 110 4.96 9.83 0.79
N PRO A 111 5.90 8.87 0.93
CA PRO A 111 7.24 9.17 1.43
C PRO A 111 7.98 10.21 0.58
N MET A 112 7.81 10.15 -0.74
CA MET A 112 8.41 11.11 -1.66
C MET A 112 7.75 12.49 -1.55
N GLU A 113 6.42 12.55 -1.45
CA GLU A 113 5.66 13.79 -1.25
C GLU A 113 6.05 14.48 0.07
N MET A 114 6.23 13.72 1.16
CA MET A 114 6.71 14.24 2.44
C MET A 114 8.11 14.83 2.31
N ALA A 115 9.03 14.17 1.60
CA ALA A 115 10.38 14.68 1.37
C ALA A 115 10.38 15.97 0.52
N MET A 116 9.51 16.07 -0.48
CA MET A 116 9.33 17.30 -1.28
C MET A 116 8.80 18.46 -0.44
N LEU A 117 7.83 18.19 0.43
CA LEU A 117 7.25 19.19 1.33
C LEU A 117 8.26 19.68 2.37
N VAL A 118 9.09 18.79 2.94
CA VAL A 118 10.16 19.17 3.88
C VAL A 118 11.29 19.94 3.19
N SER A 119 11.59 19.64 1.92
CA SER A 119 12.63 20.36 1.17
C SER A 119 12.14 21.62 0.46
N ASP A 120 10.84 21.91 0.53
CA ASP A 120 10.17 23.00 -0.18
C ASP A 120 10.41 22.99 -1.71
N ARG A 121 10.53 21.78 -2.30
CA ARG A 121 10.77 21.57 -3.73
C ARG A 121 9.61 20.84 -4.39
N LEU A 122 8.67 21.60 -4.97
CA LEU A 122 7.43 21.05 -5.56
C LEU A 122 7.44 20.93 -7.09
N ASP A 123 8.53 21.37 -7.75
CA ASP A 123 8.65 21.53 -9.20
C ASP A 123 8.22 20.30 -10.02
N ASN A 124 8.52 19.09 -9.52
CA ASN A 124 8.33 17.83 -10.24
C ASN A 124 7.20 16.96 -9.65
N HIS A 125 6.32 17.54 -8.84
CA HIS A 125 5.33 16.77 -8.08
C HIS A 125 4.40 15.89 -8.94
N PRO A 126 3.85 16.38 -10.08
CA PRO A 126 3.00 15.56 -10.94
C PRO A 126 3.74 14.37 -11.56
N ILE A 127 4.98 14.60 -12.02
CA ILE A 127 5.83 13.58 -12.64
C ILE A 127 6.18 12.50 -11.59
N LEU A 128 6.56 12.93 -10.39
CA LEU A 128 6.91 12.03 -9.30
C LEU A 128 5.71 11.18 -8.87
N ARG A 129 4.50 11.77 -8.84
CA ARG A 129 3.26 11.01 -8.60
C ARG A 129 3.08 9.91 -9.64
N GLN A 130 3.17 10.25 -10.92
CA GLN A 130 2.97 9.28 -11.99
C GLN A 130 3.99 8.13 -11.90
N LEU A 131 5.26 8.46 -11.67
CA LEU A 131 6.32 7.47 -11.55
C LEU A 131 6.13 6.57 -10.31
N ALA A 132 5.86 7.17 -9.14
CA ALA A 132 5.64 6.43 -7.90
C ALA A 132 4.45 5.47 -8.01
N TYR A 133 3.39 5.88 -8.70
CA TYR A 133 2.23 5.02 -8.93
C TYR A 133 2.52 3.85 -9.86
N ARG A 134 3.29 4.07 -10.94
CA ARG A 134 3.75 3.00 -11.84
C ARG A 134 4.69 2.03 -11.13
N ILE A 135 5.62 2.53 -10.30
CA ILE A 135 6.51 1.68 -9.50
C ILE A 135 5.71 0.85 -8.50
N GLY A 136 4.77 1.47 -7.77
CA GLY A 136 3.92 0.74 -6.83
C GLY A 136 3.05 -0.31 -7.51
N PHE A 137 2.60 -0.02 -8.72
CA PHE A 137 1.88 -0.98 -9.54
C PHE A 137 2.73 -2.19 -9.94
N LEU A 138 3.96 -1.94 -10.41
CA LEU A 138 4.92 -2.99 -10.72
C LEU A 138 5.28 -3.80 -9.48
N PHE A 139 5.52 -3.15 -8.34
CA PHE A 139 5.83 -3.82 -7.08
C PHE A 139 4.70 -4.73 -6.61
N GLN A 140 3.46 -4.24 -6.60
CA GLN A 140 2.31 -5.06 -6.20
C GLN A 140 2.07 -6.20 -7.18
N SER A 141 2.28 -5.95 -8.47
CA SER A 141 2.19 -6.98 -9.51
C SER A 141 3.27 -8.04 -9.35
N GLN A 142 4.50 -7.69 -8.95
CA GLN A 142 5.57 -8.64 -8.64
C GLN A 142 5.26 -9.44 -7.37
N VAL A 143 4.81 -8.79 -6.30
CA VAL A 143 4.44 -9.46 -5.04
C VAL A 143 3.25 -10.41 -5.22
N LYS A 144 2.31 -10.10 -6.12
CA LYS A 144 1.17 -10.96 -6.44
C LYS A 144 1.52 -11.99 -7.53
N ALA A 145 2.43 -11.67 -8.44
CA ALA A 145 3.03 -12.62 -9.40
C ALA A 145 4.03 -13.57 -8.74
N ASP A 146 4.44 -13.32 -7.49
CA ASP A 146 5.02 -14.31 -6.57
C ASP A 146 4.04 -15.45 -6.25
N ILE A 147 2.90 -15.50 -6.95
CA ILE A 147 2.28 -16.76 -7.40
C ILE A 147 3.30 -17.73 -8.04
N ASP A 148 4.47 -17.29 -8.51
CA ASP A 148 5.55 -18.21 -8.92
C ASP A 148 6.25 -18.92 -7.73
N ARG A 149 5.88 -18.60 -6.48
CA ARG A 149 6.09 -19.44 -5.30
C ARG A 149 4.87 -20.31 -4.95
N VAL A 150 3.87 -20.38 -5.83
CA VAL A 150 2.79 -21.37 -5.80
C VAL A 150 3.35 -22.71 -6.29
N PRO A 151 3.08 -23.81 -5.59
CA PRO A 151 3.56 -25.15 -5.97
C PRO A 151 3.28 -25.43 -7.45
N GLU A 152 4.28 -25.98 -8.16
CA GLU A 152 4.42 -26.48 -9.55
C GLU A 152 3.28 -26.31 -10.59
N ARG A 153 2.01 -26.31 -10.19
CA ARG A 153 0.80 -26.31 -11.03
C ARG A 153 0.55 -25.05 -11.86
N LEU A 154 1.21 -23.92 -11.59
CA LEU A 154 1.03 -22.67 -12.33
C LEU A 154 2.13 -22.35 -13.36
N SER A 155 3.17 -23.20 -13.50
CA SER A 155 4.20 -23.04 -14.53
C SER A 155 3.63 -23.08 -15.96
N ALA A 156 2.43 -23.63 -16.14
CA ALA A 156 1.72 -23.71 -17.41
C ALA A 156 1.25 -22.34 -17.96
N MET A 157 1.16 -21.29 -17.14
CA MET A 157 0.64 -19.97 -17.55
C MET A 157 1.73 -18.94 -17.90
N LYS A 158 3.01 -19.23 -17.63
CA LYS A 158 4.16 -18.38 -18.01
C LYS A 158 4.20 -17.96 -19.49
N PRO A 159 3.94 -18.84 -20.48
CA PRO A 159 3.97 -18.42 -21.89
C PRO A 159 2.87 -17.42 -22.24
N VAL A 160 1.69 -17.52 -21.61
CA VAL A 160 0.54 -16.63 -21.87
C VAL A 160 0.80 -15.21 -21.35
N LEU A 161 1.41 -15.10 -20.17
CA LEU A 161 1.79 -13.81 -19.58
C LEU A 161 2.91 -13.12 -20.37
N HIS A 162 3.88 -13.86 -20.88
CA HIS A 162 4.94 -13.32 -21.74
C HIS A 162 4.40 -12.78 -23.06
N GLU A 163 3.44 -13.45 -23.68
CA GLU A 163 2.83 -12.98 -24.93
C GLU A 163 2.00 -11.70 -24.72
N ALA A 164 1.25 -11.62 -23.61
CA ALA A 164 0.50 -10.42 -23.27
C ALA A 164 1.41 -9.21 -23.00
N LEU A 165 2.55 -9.42 -22.33
CA LEU A 165 3.53 -8.36 -22.05
C LEU A 165 4.19 -7.84 -23.33
N ASN A 166 4.54 -8.73 -24.26
CA ASN A 166 5.14 -8.35 -25.55
C ASN A 166 4.15 -7.56 -26.42
N LYS A 167 2.86 -7.93 -26.43
CA LYS A 167 1.82 -7.17 -27.14
C LYS A 167 1.59 -5.77 -26.58
N LEU A 168 1.85 -5.56 -25.29
CA LEU A 168 1.78 -4.24 -24.66
C LEU A 168 3.02 -3.39 -25.00
N ILE A 169 4.21 -4.00 -25.03
CA ILE A 169 5.46 -3.33 -25.43
C ILE A 169 5.46 -2.94 -26.91
N GLU A 170 4.87 -3.76 -27.78
CA GLU A 170 4.75 -3.46 -29.22
C GLU A 170 3.69 -2.40 -29.54
N ARG A 171 2.73 -2.16 -28.65
CA ARG A 171 1.72 -1.09 -28.81
C ARG A 171 2.23 0.31 -28.49
N GLU A 172 3.40 0.45 -27.85
CA GLU A 172 4.07 1.73 -27.58
C GLU A 172 5.13 2.11 -28.64
N LYS A 173 5.29 1.32 -29.71
CA LYS A 173 6.10 1.67 -30.89
C LYS A 173 5.21 2.05 -32.07
#